data_AF-A0A5E6NSS0-F1
#
_entry.id   AF-A0A5E6NSS0-F1
#
_cell.length_a   1.000
_cell.length_b   1.000
_cell.length_c   1.000
_cell.angle_alpha   90.00
_cell.angle_beta   90.00
_cell.angle_gamma   90.00
#
_symmetry.space_group_name_H-M   'P 1'
#
loop_
_entity.id
_entity.type
_entity.pdbx_description
1 polymer ?
#
loop_
_entity_poly.entity_id
_entity_poly.type
_entity_poly.pdbx_seq_one_letter_code
_entity_poly.pdbx_strand_id
1 'polypeptide(L)'
;MLTLKKSLTLFLIFSHLNAFVLGGVSNVYAANQVVDTTKSPTTFIDTTANGVDLINIANPNSVGVSVNHYNKFNVGNQGAILNNSKVMGTSQLGGAVYGNPNLNQNADIILNEVGSTNRSVLNGALEVFGKNAAVVIANPNGFDCNGCSFINTSN
;
A
#
# COMPACT_ATOMS: atom_id res chain seq x y z
N MET A 1 -11.53 -66.57 30.68
CA MET A 1 -10.68 -66.17 29.54
C MET A 1 -10.87 -64.67 29.33
N LEU A 2 -10.05 -63.85 30.02
CA LEU A 2 -10.07 -62.39 29.97
C LEU A 2 -9.30 -61.92 28.72
N THR A 3 -9.95 -61.21 27.81
CA THR A 3 -9.26 -60.49 26.73
C THR A 3 -9.38 -58.98 26.97
N LEU A 4 -8.28 -58.43 27.50
CA LEU A 4 -8.06 -57.03 27.80
C LEU A 4 -7.84 -56.24 26.50
N LYS A 5 -8.77 -55.37 26.09
CA LYS A 5 -8.57 -54.41 24.98
C LYS A 5 -7.54 -53.36 25.41
N LYS A 6 -6.31 -53.48 24.92
CA LYS A 6 -5.26 -52.45 25.06
C LYS A 6 -5.65 -51.19 24.27
N SER A 7 -5.83 -50.09 24.98
CA SER A 7 -5.96 -48.75 24.41
C SER A 7 -4.62 -48.31 23.82
N LEU A 8 -4.60 -47.99 22.53
CA LEU A 8 -3.44 -47.57 21.77
C LEU A 8 -3.36 -46.03 21.78
N THR A 9 -2.69 -45.45 22.79
CA THR A 9 -2.43 -44.00 22.83
C THR A 9 -1.14 -43.72 22.06
N LEU A 10 -1.27 -43.22 20.83
CA LEU A 10 -0.15 -42.79 19.98
C LEU A 10 0.22 -41.33 20.30
N PHE A 11 1.35 -41.12 20.97
CA PHE A 11 1.96 -39.81 21.18
C PHE A 11 2.64 -39.34 19.88
N LEU A 12 2.10 -38.31 19.22
CA LEU A 12 2.78 -37.60 18.13
C LEU A 12 3.78 -36.59 18.72
N ILE A 13 5.05 -36.76 18.38
CA ILE A 13 6.16 -35.89 18.81
C ILE A 13 6.21 -34.70 17.85
N PHE A 14 5.90 -33.49 18.34
CA PHE A 14 6.08 -32.24 17.59
C PHE A 14 7.54 -31.76 17.68
N SER A 15 8.38 -32.13 16.72
CA SER A 15 9.71 -31.52 16.56
C SER A 15 9.58 -30.21 15.76
N HIS A 16 9.69 -29.07 16.45
CA HIS A 16 9.76 -27.76 15.81
C HIS A 16 11.18 -27.56 15.24
N LEU A 17 11.27 -27.47 13.91
CA LEU A 17 12.50 -27.13 13.20
C LEU A 17 12.73 -25.61 13.35
N ASN A 18 13.78 -25.23 14.10
CA ASN A 18 14.17 -23.83 14.25
C ASN A 18 14.70 -23.29 12.92
N ALA A 19 14.15 -22.16 12.50
CA ALA A 19 14.41 -21.51 11.23
C ALA A 19 15.86 -21.01 11.12
N PHE A 20 16.45 -21.23 9.94
CA PHE A 20 17.69 -20.63 9.49
C PHE A 20 17.41 -19.20 9.03
N VAL A 21 17.91 -18.20 9.76
CA VAL A 21 17.85 -16.79 9.34
C VAL A 21 19.17 -16.41 8.68
N LEU A 22 19.18 -16.38 7.34
CA LEU A 22 20.20 -15.66 6.57
C LEU A 22 19.95 -14.16 6.78
N GLY A 23 20.70 -13.57 7.71
CA GLY A 23 20.73 -12.12 7.90
C GLY A 23 21.39 -11.44 6.69
N GLY A 24 20.61 -11.17 5.65
CA GLY A 24 20.99 -10.18 4.65
C GLY A 24 21.01 -8.81 5.30
N VAL A 25 22.11 -8.07 5.14
CA VAL A 25 22.15 -6.63 5.48
C VAL A 25 21.22 -5.90 4.51
N SER A 26 19.96 -5.74 4.89
CA SER A 26 19.02 -4.91 4.14
C SER A 26 19.52 -3.48 4.20
N ASN A 27 19.89 -2.91 3.05
CA ASN A 27 20.02 -1.47 2.91
C ASN A 27 18.66 -0.86 3.26
N VAL A 28 18.56 -0.21 4.42
CA VAL A 28 17.33 0.48 4.84
C VAL A 28 17.24 1.77 4.05
N TYR A 29 16.72 1.70 2.82
CA TYR A 29 16.20 2.88 2.16
C TYR A 29 14.99 3.35 2.96
N ALA A 30 14.95 4.64 3.33
CA ALA A 30 13.80 5.19 4.02
C ALA A 30 12.58 5.09 3.08
N ALA A 31 11.58 4.28 3.43
CA ALA A 31 10.37 4.10 2.63
C ALA A 31 9.71 5.45 2.31
N ASN A 32 9.22 5.65 1.07
CA ASN A 32 8.54 6.91 0.71
C ASN A 32 7.15 6.97 1.32
N GLN A 33 6.45 5.85 1.34
CA GLN A 33 5.14 5.70 1.95
C GLN A 33 5.22 4.88 3.24
N VAL A 34 4.56 5.34 4.29
CA VAL A 34 4.30 4.57 5.52
C VAL A 34 2.85 4.79 5.91
N VAL A 35 1.99 3.79 5.67
CA VAL A 35 0.56 3.85 6.02
C VAL A 35 0.39 3.80 7.53
N ASP A 36 -0.52 4.61 8.05
CA ASP A 36 -1.06 4.46 9.40
C ASP A 36 -2.14 3.37 9.38
N THR A 37 -1.74 2.12 9.59
CA THR A 37 -2.64 0.96 9.53
C THR A 37 -3.67 0.94 10.65
N THR A 38 -3.53 1.79 11.68
CA THR A 38 -4.55 1.93 12.73
C THR A 38 -5.75 2.72 12.23
N LYS A 39 -5.53 3.73 11.37
CA LYS A 39 -6.59 4.56 10.77
C LYS A 39 -7.00 4.11 9.37
N SER A 40 -6.09 3.53 8.61
CA SER A 40 -6.31 2.99 7.26
C SER A 40 -5.89 1.52 7.19
N PRO A 41 -6.63 0.61 7.84
CA PRO A 41 -6.25 -0.80 7.93
C PRO A 41 -6.28 -1.55 6.59
N THR A 42 -6.97 -1.02 5.58
CA THR A 42 -7.08 -1.62 4.25
C THR A 42 -6.15 -0.99 3.23
N THR A 43 -5.62 0.22 3.47
CA THR A 43 -4.65 0.83 2.55
C THR A 43 -3.33 0.10 2.69
N PHE A 44 -2.74 -0.34 1.58
CA PHE A 44 -1.43 -0.98 1.59
C PHE A 44 -0.61 -0.58 0.36
N ILE A 45 0.70 -0.82 0.45
CA ILE A 45 1.66 -0.46 -0.58
C ILE A 45 2.26 -1.74 -1.14
N ASP A 46 2.16 -1.90 -2.46
CA ASP A 46 2.94 -2.84 -3.24
C ASP A 46 4.06 -2.10 -3.99
N THR A 47 4.87 -2.86 -4.71
CA THR A 47 5.84 -2.32 -5.66
C THR A 47 5.53 -2.86 -7.04
N THR A 48 5.45 -1.97 -8.04
CA THR A 48 5.22 -2.38 -9.43
C THR A 48 6.46 -3.05 -10.01
N ALA A 49 6.32 -3.68 -11.19
CA ALA A 49 7.45 -4.27 -11.91
C ALA A 49 8.56 -3.24 -12.23
N ASN A 50 8.22 -1.96 -12.38
CA ASN A 50 9.16 -0.87 -12.61
C ASN A 50 9.77 -0.30 -11.31
N GLY A 51 9.48 -0.88 -10.14
CA GLY A 51 10.03 -0.40 -8.86
C GLY A 51 9.33 0.86 -8.31
N VAL A 52 8.12 1.16 -8.76
CA VAL A 52 7.33 2.31 -8.31
C VAL A 52 6.39 1.88 -7.17
N ASP A 53 6.27 2.71 -6.14
CA ASP A 53 5.32 2.45 -5.05
C ASP A 53 3.89 2.47 -5.60
N LEU A 54 3.16 1.36 -5.41
CA LEU A 54 1.77 1.19 -5.79
C LEU A 54 0.89 1.21 -4.54
N ILE A 55 0.19 2.31 -4.33
CA ILE A 55 -0.68 2.53 -3.20
C ILE A 55 -2.07 1.99 -3.55
N ASN A 56 -2.41 0.82 -3.03
CA ASN A 56 -3.78 0.31 -3.09
C ASN A 56 -4.64 1.06 -2.07
N ILE A 57 -5.31 2.12 -2.54
CA ILE A 57 -6.16 3.00 -1.73
C ILE A 57 -7.32 2.24 -1.08
N ALA A 58 -7.86 2.78 0.01
CA ALA A 58 -9.05 2.25 0.66
C ALA A 58 -10.29 2.33 -0.25
N ASN A 59 -11.27 1.45 -0.04
CA ASN A 59 -12.57 1.56 -0.70
C ASN A 59 -13.20 2.94 -0.40
N PRO A 60 -13.72 3.67 -1.41
CA PRO A 60 -14.38 4.94 -1.19
C PRO A 60 -15.63 4.79 -0.34
N ASN A 61 -15.92 5.82 0.46
CA ASN A 61 -17.18 5.91 1.20
C ASN A 61 -18.38 6.16 0.26
N SER A 62 -19.57 6.35 0.84
CA SER A 62 -20.82 6.55 0.09
C SER A 62 -20.87 7.81 -0.77
N VAL A 63 -19.95 8.77 -0.57
CA VAL A 63 -19.83 10.00 -1.36
C VAL A 63 -18.61 10.01 -2.27
N GLY A 64 -17.99 8.85 -2.51
CA GLY A 64 -16.90 8.69 -3.47
C GLY A 64 -15.51 9.10 -2.95
N VAL A 65 -15.35 9.34 -1.65
CA VAL A 65 -14.06 9.72 -1.06
C VAL A 65 -13.34 8.50 -0.49
N SER A 66 -12.15 8.21 -1.01
CA SER A 66 -11.19 7.28 -0.40
C SER A 66 -10.28 8.03 0.57
N VAL A 67 -10.30 7.65 1.85
CA VAL A 67 -9.49 8.29 2.90
C VAL A 67 -8.34 7.37 3.30
N ASN A 68 -7.12 7.88 3.16
CA ASN A 68 -5.88 7.14 3.36
C ASN A 68 -4.99 7.93 4.32
N HIS A 69 -4.62 7.32 5.45
CA HIS A 69 -3.81 7.93 6.50
C HIS A 69 -2.38 7.39 6.48
N TYR A 70 -1.42 8.28 6.68
CA TYR A 70 0.01 8.00 6.57
C TYR A 70 0.78 8.59 7.75
N ASN A 71 1.82 7.87 8.17
CA ASN A 71 2.92 8.43 8.95
C ASN A 71 3.94 9.11 8.04
N LYS A 72 4.04 8.71 6.77
CA LYS A 72 4.90 9.33 5.77
C LYS A 72 4.26 9.20 4.39
N PHE A 73 4.20 10.31 3.66
CA PHE A 73 3.75 10.35 2.28
C PHE A 73 4.71 11.21 1.46
N ASN A 74 5.62 10.58 0.74
CA ASN A 74 6.60 11.23 -0.13
C ASN A 74 6.50 10.66 -1.54
N VAL A 75 6.90 11.41 -2.55
CA VAL A 75 7.01 10.91 -3.93
C VAL A 75 8.46 11.02 -4.35
N GLY A 76 9.12 9.87 -4.54
CA GLY A 76 10.50 9.84 -5.03
C GLY A 76 10.59 10.19 -6.51
N ASN A 77 11.81 10.24 -7.06
CA ASN A 77 12.02 10.54 -8.48
C ASN A 77 11.36 9.51 -9.41
N GLN A 78 11.26 8.26 -8.97
CA GLN A 78 10.55 7.18 -9.69
C GLN A 78 9.02 7.35 -9.69
N GLY A 79 8.50 8.28 -8.89
CA GLY A 79 7.08 8.54 -8.73
C GLY A 79 6.38 7.62 -7.71
N ALA A 80 5.06 7.72 -7.67
CA ALA A 80 4.17 6.86 -6.92
C ALA A 80 2.82 6.74 -7.66
N ILE A 81 2.10 5.65 -7.44
CA ILE A 81 0.83 5.37 -8.10
C ILE A 81 -0.26 5.17 -7.05
N LEU A 82 -1.37 5.89 -7.16
CA LEU A 82 -2.63 5.65 -6.47
C LEU A 82 -3.48 4.69 -7.31
N ASN A 83 -3.64 3.45 -6.87
CA ASN A 83 -4.40 2.44 -7.60
C ASN A 83 -5.90 2.64 -7.41
N ASN A 84 -6.51 3.42 -8.29
CA ASN A 84 -7.95 3.62 -8.38
C ASN A 84 -8.59 2.77 -9.50
N SER A 85 -8.01 1.60 -9.81
CA SER A 85 -8.54 0.68 -10.83
C SER A 85 -9.18 -0.54 -10.19
N LYS A 86 -10.28 -1.03 -10.75
CA LYS A 86 -10.89 -2.33 -10.37
C LYS A 86 -10.39 -3.50 -11.21
N VAL A 87 -9.64 -3.22 -12.27
CA VAL A 87 -9.19 -4.20 -13.26
C VAL A 87 -7.71 -4.00 -13.56
N MET A 88 -7.05 -5.05 -14.06
CA MET A 88 -5.68 -4.95 -14.54
C MET A 88 -5.59 -3.97 -15.73
N GLY A 89 -4.46 -3.29 -15.84
CA GLY A 89 -4.12 -2.46 -16.99
C GLY A 89 -2.66 -2.02 -16.95
N THR A 90 -2.34 -0.99 -17.71
CA THR A 90 -0.98 -0.43 -17.80
C THR A 90 -0.97 0.98 -17.22
N SER A 91 -0.24 1.16 -16.13
CA SER A 91 0.11 2.48 -15.57
C SER A 91 1.26 3.10 -16.35
N GLN A 92 1.33 4.43 -16.37
CA GLN A 92 2.41 5.17 -17.05
C GLN A 92 3.74 5.01 -16.33
N LEU A 93 3.73 5.02 -14.99
CA LEU A 93 4.95 4.91 -14.18
C LEU A 93 5.34 3.44 -13.92
N GLY A 94 4.35 2.58 -13.66
CA GLY A 94 4.56 1.24 -13.12
C GLY A 94 4.48 0.09 -14.12
N GLY A 95 4.13 0.36 -15.38
CA GLY A 95 3.86 -0.70 -16.36
C GLY A 95 2.59 -1.48 -16.01
N ALA A 96 2.61 -2.79 -16.20
CA ALA A 96 1.46 -3.66 -15.90
C ALA A 96 1.13 -3.67 -14.39
N VAL A 97 -0.11 -3.34 -14.05
CA VAL A 97 -0.60 -3.19 -12.68
C VAL A 97 -1.95 -3.90 -12.55
N TYR A 98 -2.12 -4.68 -11.48
CA TYR A 98 -3.38 -5.33 -11.14
C TYR A 98 -4.41 -4.33 -10.60
N GLY A 99 -5.70 -4.67 -10.72
CA GLY A 99 -6.76 -3.91 -10.06
C GLY A 99 -6.59 -3.93 -8.54
N ASN A 100 -6.97 -2.84 -7.89
CA ASN A 100 -6.92 -2.70 -6.44
C ASN A 100 -7.98 -3.61 -5.79
N PRO A 101 -7.57 -4.59 -4.96
CA PRO A 101 -8.48 -5.55 -4.34
C PRO A 101 -9.40 -4.92 -3.28
N ASN A 102 -9.11 -3.70 -2.82
CA ASN A 102 -9.96 -3.01 -1.86
C ASN A 102 -11.24 -2.45 -2.50
N LEU A 103 -11.29 -2.25 -3.82
CA LEU A 103 -12.31 -1.43 -4.46
C LEU A 103 -13.56 -2.20 -4.88
N ASN A 104 -14.69 -1.89 -4.24
CA ASN A 104 -16.02 -2.22 -4.75
C ASN A 104 -16.48 -1.19 -5.81
N GLN A 105 -15.96 0.02 -5.73
CA GLN A 105 -16.19 1.14 -6.65
C GLN A 105 -14.94 2.04 -6.71
N ASN A 106 -14.78 2.79 -7.79
CA ASN A 106 -13.67 3.72 -7.95
C ASN A 106 -13.95 5.01 -7.15
N ALA A 107 -12.88 5.62 -6.61
CA ALA A 107 -12.95 6.90 -5.94
C ALA A 107 -13.18 8.05 -6.94
N ASP A 108 -13.88 9.08 -6.50
CA ASP A 108 -13.93 10.39 -7.15
C ASP A 108 -12.91 11.35 -6.50
N ILE A 109 -12.64 11.17 -5.20
CA ILE A 109 -11.64 11.91 -4.44
C ILE A 109 -10.75 10.91 -3.68
N ILE A 110 -9.44 11.09 -3.78
CA ILE A 110 -8.44 10.35 -3.00
C ILE A 110 -7.79 11.31 -2.03
N LEU A 111 -8.16 11.22 -0.76
CA LEU A 111 -7.58 11.99 0.33
C LEU A 111 -6.43 11.21 0.95
N ASN A 112 -5.24 11.81 0.95
CA ASN A 112 -4.02 11.31 1.57
C ASN A 112 -3.64 12.24 2.72
N GLU A 113 -3.84 11.79 3.96
CA GLU A 113 -3.60 12.58 5.16
C GLU A 113 -2.36 12.10 5.90
N VAL A 114 -1.44 13.01 6.20
CA VAL A 114 -0.22 12.72 6.96
C VAL A 114 -0.38 13.19 8.40
N GLY A 115 -0.38 12.22 9.34
CA GLY A 115 -0.60 12.47 10.76
C GLY A 115 0.68 12.61 11.61
N SER A 116 1.87 12.47 11.00
CA SER A 116 3.15 12.64 11.71
C SER A 116 3.55 14.12 11.79
N THR A 117 4.72 14.39 12.37
CA THR A 117 5.33 15.74 12.43
C THR A 117 6.25 16.05 11.25
N ASN A 118 6.39 15.12 10.29
CA ASN A 118 7.30 15.27 9.16
C ASN A 118 6.62 15.95 7.97
N ARG A 119 7.40 16.76 7.24
CA ARG A 119 7.01 17.28 5.92
C ARG A 119 6.96 16.17 4.87
N SER A 120 6.11 16.37 3.88
CA SER A 120 6.11 15.57 2.66
C SER A 120 7.11 16.13 1.64
N VAL A 121 7.81 15.25 0.93
CA VAL A 121 8.72 15.63 -0.17
C VAL A 121 8.24 14.96 -1.45
N LEU A 122 7.95 15.76 -2.48
CA LEU A 122 7.44 15.32 -3.77
C LEU A 122 8.42 15.70 -4.88
N ASN A 123 9.25 14.74 -5.31
CA ASN A 123 10.30 14.91 -6.31
C ASN A 123 9.98 14.23 -7.65
N GLY A 124 8.76 13.73 -7.85
CA GLY A 124 8.37 12.99 -9.04
C GLY A 124 6.87 13.01 -9.29
N ALA A 125 6.43 12.17 -10.24
CA ALA A 125 5.04 12.09 -10.63
C ALA A 125 4.20 11.28 -9.63
N LEU A 126 3.01 11.77 -9.31
CA LEU A 126 1.95 11.01 -8.65
C LEU A 126 0.87 10.67 -9.69
N GLU A 127 0.72 9.38 -9.99
CA GLU A 127 -0.24 8.88 -10.97
C GLU A 127 -1.49 8.33 -10.28
N VAL A 128 -2.69 8.68 -10.76
CA VAL A 128 -3.90 7.91 -10.47
C VAL A 128 -4.05 6.84 -11.54
N PHE A 129 -3.83 5.57 -11.20
CA PHE A 129 -4.04 4.48 -12.14
C PHE A 129 -5.51 4.04 -12.14
N GLY A 130 -6.11 3.88 -13.32
CA GLY A 130 -7.53 3.54 -13.49
C GLY A 130 -8.42 4.76 -13.75
N LYS A 131 -9.59 4.80 -13.10
CA LYS A 131 -10.50 5.96 -13.20
C LYS A 131 -9.82 7.18 -12.61
N ASN A 132 -9.85 8.32 -13.31
CA ASN A 132 -9.33 9.57 -12.77
C ASN A 132 -10.09 9.99 -11.50
N ALA A 133 -9.41 10.72 -10.62
CA ALA A 133 -9.97 11.23 -9.38
C ALA A 133 -9.27 12.54 -8.99
N ALA A 134 -9.94 13.35 -8.17
CA ALA A 134 -9.30 14.47 -7.52
C ALA A 134 -8.37 13.93 -6.44
N VAL A 135 -7.17 14.50 -6.32
CA VAL A 135 -6.17 14.07 -5.34
C VAL A 135 -5.95 15.20 -4.34
N VAL A 136 -6.12 14.88 -3.06
CA VAL A 136 -5.84 15.79 -1.96
C VAL A 136 -4.70 15.19 -1.14
N ILE A 137 -3.66 15.99 -0.89
CA ILE A 137 -2.57 15.66 0.03
C ILE A 137 -2.65 16.66 1.18
N ALA A 138 -3.04 16.17 2.36
CA ALA A 138 -3.17 16.96 3.56
C ALA A 138 -2.00 16.65 4.51
N ASN A 139 -1.04 17.56 4.61
CA ASN A 139 0.03 17.48 5.60
C ASN A 139 0.17 18.84 6.30
N PRO A 140 -0.23 18.98 7.58
CA PRO A 140 -0.19 20.25 8.29
C PRO A 140 1.24 20.78 8.49
N ASN A 141 2.26 19.93 8.38
CA ASN A 141 3.66 20.33 8.50
C ASN A 141 4.20 20.97 7.20
N GLY A 142 3.46 20.84 6.11
CA GLY A 142 3.80 21.34 4.77
C GLY A 142 4.35 20.26 3.83
N PHE A 143 4.56 20.65 2.59
CA PHE A 143 5.18 19.83 1.56
C PHE A 143 6.20 20.65 0.76
N ASP A 144 7.27 19.97 0.32
CA ASP A 144 8.22 20.50 -0.63
C ASP A 144 7.99 19.80 -1.97
N CYS A 145 7.73 20.57 -3.02
CA CYS A 145 7.59 20.07 -4.38
C CYS A 145 8.79 20.52 -5.21
N ASN A 146 9.57 19.57 -5.71
CA ASN A 146 10.65 19.81 -6.66
C ASN A 146 10.44 18.95 -7.90
N GLY A 147 9.81 19.52 -8.93
CA GLY A 147 9.44 18.77 -10.13
C GLY A 147 8.29 17.79 -9.93
N CYS A 148 7.47 17.98 -8.89
CA CYS A 148 6.26 17.18 -8.72
C CYS A 148 5.31 17.39 -9.91
N SER A 149 4.66 16.31 -10.32
CA SER A 149 3.63 16.34 -11.36
C SER A 149 2.53 15.36 -11.01
N PHE A 150 1.36 15.55 -11.59
CA PHE A 150 0.18 14.73 -11.35
C PHE A 150 -0.31 14.17 -12.67
N ILE A 151 -0.56 12.86 -12.71
CA ILE A 151 -0.99 12.14 -13.91
C ILE A 151 -2.39 11.58 -13.65
N ASN A 152 -3.30 11.80 -14.59
CA ASN A 152 -4.68 11.29 -14.55
C ASN A 152 -5.49 11.77 -13.32
N THR A 153 -5.23 12.98 -12.84
CA THR A 153 -6.05 13.64 -11.81
C THR A 153 -7.18 14.45 -12.44
N SER A 154 -8.35 14.50 -11.81
CA SER A 154 -9.48 15.32 -12.26
C SER A 154 -9.45 16.74 -11.69
N ASN A 155 -10.16 17.66 -12.35
CA ASN A 155 -10.37 19.05 -11.91
C ASN A 155 -11.68 19.20 -11.13
#